data_AF-A0AAU0UM37-F1
#
_entry.id   AF-A0AAU0UM37-F1
#
_cell.length_a   1.000
_cell.length_b   1.000
_cell.length_c   1.000
_cell.angle_alpha   90.00
_cell.angle_beta   90.00
_cell.angle_gamma   90.00
#
_symmetry.space_group_name_H-M   'P 1'
#
loop_
_entity.id
_entity.type
_entity.pdbx_description
1 polymer ?
#
loop_
_entity_poly.entity_id
_entity_poly.type
_entity_poly.pdbx_seq_one_letter_code
_entity_poly.pdbx_strand_id
1 'polypeptide(L)'
;MAKRNLKLIILVSGFLLIAVTILGVEFSSQPRFCYNCHEMGMVYEAWQTGFHQDISCLKCHAEPGIDGLIRTKAKGLREVYVHFTNPQIEPKAEADTWEFSQRCLACHDIKGKGGPHNEKHFAMEFTCVSCHKGIGHDPDKNDKLPSRDICQKCHG
;
A
#
# COMPACT_ATOMS: atom_id res chain seq x y z
N MET A 1 -12.72 -43.04 24.49
CA MET A 1 -12.05 -41.86 25.08
C MET A 1 -10.94 -41.29 24.19
N ALA A 2 -9.96 -42.09 23.73
CA ALA A 2 -8.86 -41.61 22.87
C ALA A 2 -9.29 -40.86 21.59
N LYS A 3 -10.30 -41.35 20.85
CA LYS A 3 -10.81 -40.69 19.63
C LYS A 3 -11.45 -39.31 19.89
N ARG A 4 -12.03 -39.09 21.07
CA ARG A 4 -12.63 -37.81 21.47
C ARG A 4 -11.54 -36.78 21.77
N ASN A 5 -10.48 -37.22 22.45
CA ASN A 5 -9.33 -36.38 22.78
C ASN A 5 -8.54 -36.00 21.52
N LEU A 6 -8.38 -36.92 20.56
CA LEU A 6 -7.73 -36.61 19.27
C LEU A 6 -8.51 -35.57 18.44
N LYS A 7 -9.84 -35.69 18.36
CA LYS A 7 -10.69 -34.69 17.69
C LYS A 7 -10.59 -33.31 18.34
N LEU A 8 -10.58 -33.26 19.68
CA LEU A 8 -10.39 -32.02 20.44
C LEU A 8 -9.03 -31.39 20.16
N ILE A 9 -7.95 -32.18 20.14
CA ILE A 9 -6.61 -31.69 19.82
C ILE A 9 -6.57 -31.09 18.42
N ILE A 10 -7.10 -31.79 17.42
CA ILE A 10 -7.12 -31.30 16.02
C ILE A 10 -7.90 -29.98 15.92
N LEU A 11 -9.07 -29.88 16.56
CA LEU A 11 -9.88 -28.67 16.53
C LEU A 11 -9.18 -27.49 17.21
N VAL A 12 -8.60 -27.70 18.39
CA VAL A 12 -7.87 -26.66 19.13
C VAL A 12 -6.63 -26.23 18.36
N SER A 13 -5.84 -27.17 17.84
CA SER A 13 -4.66 -26.85 17.03
C SER A 13 -5.02 -26.11 15.75
N GLY A 14 -6.09 -26.52 15.06
CA GLY A 14 -6.58 -25.81 13.87
C GLY A 14 -7.06 -24.40 14.19
N PHE A 15 -7.81 -24.23 15.27
CA PHE A 15 -8.24 -22.91 15.74
C PHE A 15 -7.06 -22.00 16.10
N LEU A 16 -6.09 -22.52 16.86
CA LEU A 16 -4.88 -21.79 17.23
C LEU A 16 -4.08 -21.37 16.00
N LEU A 17 -3.93 -22.26 15.02
CA LEU A 17 -3.23 -21.95 13.77
C LEU A 17 -3.91 -20.79 13.03
N ILE A 18 -5.23 -20.83 12.87
CA ILE A 18 -6.01 -19.76 12.22
C ILE A 18 -5.85 -18.44 12.99
N ALA A 19 -5.98 -18.48 14.31
CA ALA A 19 -5.85 -17.29 15.15
C ALA A 19 -4.46 -16.64 15.01
N VAL A 20 -3.40 -17.45 15.06
CA VAL A 20 -2.02 -16.98 14.87
C VAL A 20 -1.82 -16.40 13.47
N THR A 21 -2.37 -17.03 12.43
CA THR A 21 -2.29 -16.51 11.06
C THR A 21 -2.97 -15.15 10.92
N ILE A 22 -4.18 -14.99 11.45
CA ILE A 22 -4.92 -13.71 11.38
C ILE A 22 -4.14 -12.61 12.12
N LEU A 23 -3.66 -12.90 13.33
CA LEU A 23 -2.87 -11.94 14.11
C LEU A 23 -1.56 -11.56 13.41
N GLY A 24 -0.87 -12.53 12.80
CA GLY A 24 0.35 -12.27 12.02
C GLY A 24 0.09 -11.42 10.77
N VAL A 25 -1.02 -11.67 10.07
CA VAL A 25 -1.44 -10.86 8.92
C VAL A 25 -1.76 -9.43 9.36
N GLU A 26 -2.51 -9.26 10.44
CA GLU A 26 -2.86 -7.94 10.98
C GLU A 26 -1.61 -7.17 11.42
N PHE A 27 -0.75 -7.79 12.22
CA PHE A 27 0.50 -7.20 12.70
C PHE A 27 1.40 -6.75 11.55
N SER A 28 1.62 -7.63 10.56
CA SER A 28 2.45 -7.32 9.38
C SER A 28 1.79 -6.35 8.40
N SER A 29 0.57 -5.88 8.66
CA SER A 29 -0.16 -4.89 7.85
C SER A 29 -0.09 -3.48 8.45
N GLN A 30 0.48 -3.34 9.65
CA GLN A 30 0.60 -2.05 10.32
C GLN A 30 1.81 -1.27 9.76
N PRO A 31 1.71 0.07 9.62
CA PRO A 31 2.84 0.90 9.20
C PRO A 31 4.10 0.70 10.04
N ARG A 32 3.93 0.45 11.36
CA ARG A 32 5.03 0.21 12.29
C ARG A 32 5.82 -1.06 11.95
N PHE A 33 5.18 -2.08 11.37
CA PHE A 33 5.89 -3.27 10.93
C PHE A 33 6.86 -2.93 9.79
N CYS A 34 6.41 -2.15 8.81
CA CYS A 34 7.25 -1.69 7.70
C CYS A 34 8.43 -0.84 8.18
N TYR A 35 8.22 0.03 9.19
CA TYR A 35 9.27 0.86 9.78
C TYR A 35 10.40 0.06 10.44
N ASN A 36 10.18 -1.20 10.82
CA ASN A 36 11.22 -2.02 11.44
C ASN A 36 12.34 -2.43 10.46
N CYS A 37 12.11 -2.25 9.16
CA CYS A 37 13.11 -2.42 8.12
C CYS A 37 13.83 -1.08 7.89
N HIS A 38 15.16 -1.07 8.00
CA HIS A 38 15.96 0.17 7.88
C HIS A 38 15.79 0.88 6.53
N GLU A 39 15.63 0.12 5.44
CA GLU A 39 15.40 0.63 4.08
C GLU A 39 14.05 1.36 3.97
N MET A 40 13.11 1.12 4.88
CA MET A 40 11.79 1.77 4.89
C MET A 40 11.74 3.04 5.73
N GLY A 41 12.82 3.41 6.44
CA GLY A 41 12.83 4.53 7.39
C GLY A 41 12.38 5.86 6.76
N MET A 42 13.07 6.30 5.70
CA MET A 42 12.75 7.56 5.02
C MET A 42 11.35 7.57 4.42
N VAL A 43 10.91 6.42 3.88
CA VAL A 43 9.59 6.22 3.29
C VAL A 43 8.49 6.37 4.34
N TYR A 44 8.69 5.75 5.51
CA TYR A 44 7.77 5.85 6.63
C TYR A 44 7.69 7.27 7.19
N GLU A 45 8.83 7.95 7.34
CA GLU A 45 8.88 9.33 7.85
C GLU A 45 8.14 10.30 6.92
N ALA A 46 8.33 10.18 5.60
CA ALA A 46 7.58 10.97 4.62
C ALA A 46 6.08 10.68 4.65
N TRP A 47 5.68 9.42 4.84
CA TRP A 47 4.27 9.04 5.00
C TRP A 47 3.67 9.67 6.26
N GLN A 48 4.40 9.65 7.37
CA GLN A 48 3.95 10.11 8.68
C GLN A 48 3.65 11.61 8.72
N THR A 49 4.26 12.43 7.85
CA THR A 49 4.01 13.87 7.80
C THR A 49 2.95 14.30 6.79
N GLY A 50 2.43 13.38 5.96
CA GLY A 50 1.51 13.72 4.88
C GLY A 50 0.03 13.48 5.17
N PHE A 51 -0.80 13.74 4.16
CA PHE A 51 -2.27 13.63 4.26
C PHE A 51 -2.79 12.21 4.57
N HIS A 52 -1.98 11.18 4.32
CA HIS A 52 -2.38 9.78 4.46
C HIS A 52 -1.80 9.11 5.72
N GLN A 53 -1.27 9.88 6.68
CA GLN A 53 -0.67 9.35 7.91
C GLN A 53 -1.62 8.53 8.79
N ASP A 54 -2.94 8.64 8.59
CA ASP A 54 -3.95 7.92 9.39
C ASP A 54 -4.41 6.60 8.77
N ILE A 55 -3.82 6.19 7.63
CA ILE A 55 -4.19 4.93 6.95
C ILE A 55 -3.00 3.98 6.80
N SER A 56 -3.26 2.67 6.88
CA SER A 56 -2.21 1.66 6.66
C SER A 56 -1.54 1.80 5.30
N CYS A 57 -0.23 1.52 5.23
CA CYS A 57 0.54 1.42 3.99
C CYS A 57 -0.16 0.53 2.94
N LEU A 58 -0.84 -0.54 3.39
CA LEU A 58 -1.53 -1.48 2.50
C LEU A 58 -2.75 -0.88 1.81
N LYS A 59 -3.30 0.25 2.28
CA LYS A 59 -4.37 0.95 1.55
C LYS A 59 -3.90 1.46 0.20
N CYS A 60 -2.60 1.72 0.05
CA CYS A 60 -1.97 2.12 -1.21
C CYS A 60 -1.10 1.02 -1.84
N HIS A 61 -0.57 0.08 -1.05
CA HIS A 61 0.37 -0.94 -1.55
C HIS A 61 -0.27 -2.33 -1.77
N ALA A 62 -1.47 -2.58 -1.26
CA ALA A 62 -2.22 -3.79 -1.57
C ALA A 62 -3.27 -3.54 -2.66
N GLU A 63 -3.46 -4.55 -3.51
CA GLU A 63 -4.68 -4.60 -4.34
C GLU A 63 -5.90 -4.77 -3.42
N PRO A 64 -7.07 -4.22 -3.78
CA PRO A 64 -8.31 -4.46 -3.05
C PRO A 64 -8.67 -5.96 -2.97
N GLY A 65 -9.34 -6.34 -1.90
CA GLY A 65 -9.84 -7.71 -1.69
C GLY A 65 -8.82 -8.68 -1.07
N ILE A 66 -9.29 -9.89 -0.78
CA ILE A 66 -8.49 -10.93 -0.10
C ILE A 66 -7.34 -11.40 -1.00
N ASP A 67 -7.60 -11.56 -2.29
CA ASP A 67 -6.59 -12.02 -3.25
C ASP A 67 -5.42 -11.03 -3.37
N GLY A 68 -5.75 -9.73 -3.33
CA GLY A 68 -4.77 -8.66 -3.31
C GLY A 68 -3.92 -8.68 -2.05
N LEU A 69 -4.55 -8.86 -0.89
CA LEU A 69 -3.83 -9.05 0.37
C LEU A 69 -2.87 -10.26 0.31
N ILE A 70 -3.34 -11.41 -0.18
CA ILE A 70 -2.51 -12.62 -0.32
C ILE A 70 -1.30 -12.35 -1.23
N ARG A 71 -1.53 -11.72 -2.40
CA ARG A 71 -0.45 -11.35 -3.33
C ARG A 71 0.56 -10.40 -2.68
N THR A 72 0.09 -9.39 -1.96
CA THR A 72 0.98 -8.46 -1.26
C THR A 72 1.78 -9.15 -0.16
N LYS A 73 1.18 -10.06 0.61
CA LYS A 73 1.93 -10.85 1.61
C LYS A 73 2.95 -11.78 0.96
N ALA A 74 2.63 -12.40 -0.17
CA ALA A 74 3.58 -13.21 -0.93
C ALA A 74 4.76 -12.38 -1.46
N LYS A 75 4.51 -11.16 -1.95
CA LYS A 75 5.57 -10.20 -2.31
C LYS A 75 6.41 -9.79 -1.09
N GLY A 76 5.77 -9.54 0.05
CA GLY A 76 6.45 -9.22 1.31
C GLY A 76 7.43 -10.30 1.77
N LEU A 77 7.13 -11.59 1.53
CA LEU A 77 8.10 -12.67 1.81
C LEU A 77 9.37 -12.55 0.97
N ARG A 78 9.24 -12.12 -0.29
CA ARG A 78 10.39 -11.83 -1.15
C ARG A 78 11.17 -10.61 -0.67
N GLU A 79 10.48 -9.57 -0.23
CA GLU A 79 11.11 -8.36 0.34
C GLU A 79 11.93 -8.73 1.59
N VAL A 80 11.37 -9.54 2.50
CA VAL A 80 12.10 -10.06 3.67
C VAL A 80 13.34 -10.86 3.25
N TYR A 81 13.22 -11.72 2.24
CA TYR A 81 14.39 -12.46 1.73
C TYR A 81 15.47 -11.52 1.18
N VAL A 82 15.08 -10.50 0.41
CA VAL A 82 16.00 -9.51 -0.15
C VAL A 82 16.66 -8.66 0.94
N HIS A 83 15.91 -8.25 1.95
CA HIS A 83 16.44 -7.53 3.12
C HIS A 83 17.65 -8.24 3.74
N PHE A 84 17.55 -9.56 3.94
CA PHE A 84 18.65 -10.35 4.53
C PHE A 84 19.78 -10.69 3.55
N THR A 85 19.54 -10.62 2.24
CA THR A 85 20.52 -11.05 1.21
C THR A 85 21.16 -9.91 0.45
N ASN A 86 20.59 -8.70 0.50
CA ASN A 86 21.08 -7.50 -0.16
C ASN A 86 21.06 -6.31 0.81
N PRO A 87 22.18 -6.00 1.46
CA PRO A 87 22.26 -4.92 2.44
C PRO A 87 22.21 -3.51 1.84
N GLN A 88 22.17 -3.39 0.51
CA GLN A 88 22.10 -2.11 -0.22
C GLN A 88 20.77 -1.99 -1.00
N ILE A 89 19.75 -2.76 -0.59
CA ILE A 89 18.44 -2.66 -1.22
C ILE A 89 17.82 -1.29 -0.93
N GLU A 90 17.34 -0.64 -1.98
CA GLU A 90 16.58 0.60 -1.89
C GLU A 90 15.13 0.33 -2.32
N PRO A 91 14.12 0.88 -1.62
CA PRO A 91 12.73 0.75 -2.02
C PRO A 91 12.50 1.32 -3.41
N LYS A 92 11.79 0.58 -4.26
CA LYS A 92 11.39 1.05 -5.59
C LYS A 92 9.94 1.50 -5.59
N ALA A 93 9.69 2.69 -6.12
CA ALA A 93 8.34 3.17 -6.32
C ALA A 93 7.71 2.50 -7.56
N GLU A 94 6.69 1.68 -7.35
CA GLU A 94 5.85 1.11 -8.41
C GLU A 94 4.43 1.66 -8.28
N ALA A 95 4.23 2.90 -8.73
CA ALA A 95 2.94 3.59 -8.58
C ALA A 95 2.35 4.17 -9.87
N ASP A 96 3.12 4.21 -10.96
CA ASP A 96 2.70 4.89 -12.19
C ASP A 96 1.93 3.95 -13.14
N THR A 97 0.86 3.34 -12.64
CA THR A 97 -0.09 2.59 -13.48
C THR A 97 -1.54 2.95 -13.18
N TRP A 98 -2.43 2.70 -14.13
CA TRP A 98 -3.86 2.90 -13.93
C TRP A 98 -4.44 1.94 -12.89
N GLU A 99 -3.90 0.73 -12.80
CA GLU A 99 -4.27 -0.25 -11.76
C GLU A 99 -3.93 0.27 -10.37
N PHE A 100 -2.77 0.92 -10.21
CA PHE A 100 -2.44 1.59 -8.94
C PHE A 100 -3.46 2.69 -8.59
N SER A 101 -3.91 3.45 -9.59
CA SER A 101 -4.88 4.52 -9.42
C SER A 101 -6.23 4.03 -8.86
N GLN A 102 -6.59 2.75 -9.04
CA GLN A 102 -7.79 2.18 -8.42
C GLN A 102 -7.73 2.18 -6.89
N ARG A 103 -6.52 2.17 -6.30
CA ARG A 103 -6.32 2.25 -4.85
C ARG A 103 -6.67 3.63 -4.32
N CYS A 104 -6.36 4.68 -5.08
CA CYS A 104 -6.80 6.04 -4.78
C CYS A 104 -8.34 6.14 -4.83
N LEU A 105 -8.95 5.58 -5.86
CA LEU A 105 -10.40 5.60 -6.08
C LEU A 105 -11.20 4.77 -5.06
N ALA A 106 -10.55 3.89 -4.30
CA ALA A 106 -11.19 3.17 -3.19
C ALA A 106 -11.61 4.10 -2.04
N CYS A 107 -10.96 5.26 -1.90
CA CYS A 107 -11.28 6.28 -0.88
C CYS A 107 -11.72 7.61 -1.51
N HIS A 108 -11.21 7.96 -2.69
CA HIS A 108 -11.49 9.24 -3.35
C HIS A 108 -12.55 9.11 -4.44
N ASP A 109 -13.74 9.63 -4.16
CA ASP A 109 -14.78 9.81 -5.17
C ASP A 109 -14.58 11.15 -5.90
N ILE A 110 -13.89 11.12 -7.05
CA ILE A 110 -13.49 12.30 -7.83
C ILE A 110 -13.93 12.29 -9.29
N LYS A 111 -14.50 11.18 -9.77
CA LYS A 111 -14.92 11.07 -11.17
C LYS A 111 -16.01 12.10 -11.47
N GLY A 112 -15.77 12.96 -12.46
CA GLY A 112 -16.75 13.95 -12.91
C GLY A 112 -16.89 15.19 -12.01
N LYS A 113 -16.03 15.39 -11.01
CA LYS A 113 -16.10 16.54 -10.08
C LYS A 113 -15.42 17.82 -10.60
N GLY A 114 -15.09 17.87 -11.90
CA GLY A 114 -14.52 19.06 -12.55
C GLY A 114 -13.02 19.25 -12.33
N GLY A 115 -12.44 20.22 -13.04
CA GLY A 115 -10.99 20.48 -13.02
C GLY A 115 -10.17 19.38 -13.71
N PRO A 116 -8.96 19.03 -13.21
CA PRO A 116 -8.13 18.00 -13.83
C PRO A 116 -8.73 16.58 -13.69
N HIS A 117 -9.70 16.35 -12.80
CA HIS A 117 -10.39 15.07 -12.66
C HIS A 117 -11.57 14.92 -13.63
N ASN A 118 -11.29 15.06 -14.93
CA ASN A 118 -12.30 14.96 -15.98
C ASN A 118 -12.08 13.74 -16.88
N GLU A 119 -13.13 13.38 -17.64
CA GLU A 119 -13.14 12.21 -18.52
C GLU A 119 -12.01 12.20 -19.54
N LYS A 120 -11.57 13.37 -20.05
CA LYS A 120 -10.50 13.44 -21.05
C LYS A 120 -9.15 13.03 -20.46
N HIS A 121 -8.81 13.48 -19.26
CA HIS A 121 -7.55 13.06 -18.62
C HIS A 121 -7.57 11.57 -18.27
N PHE A 122 -8.72 11.03 -17.84
CA PHE A 122 -8.84 9.59 -17.59
C PHE A 122 -8.81 8.75 -18.87
N ALA A 123 -9.38 9.25 -19.98
CA ALA A 123 -9.32 8.58 -21.28
C ALA A 123 -7.92 8.58 -21.90
N MET A 124 -7.04 9.49 -21.48
CA MET A 124 -5.62 9.51 -21.84
C MET A 124 -4.75 8.62 -20.95
N GLU A 125 -5.36 7.84 -20.05
CA GLU A 125 -4.67 6.95 -19.11
C GLU A 125 -3.69 7.65 -18.16
N PHE A 126 -3.86 8.96 -17.91
CA PHE A 126 -3.11 9.63 -16.85
C PHE A 126 -3.44 9.00 -15.49
N THR A 127 -2.40 8.61 -14.77
CA THR A 127 -2.52 8.00 -13.44
C THR A 127 -2.71 9.09 -12.39
N CYS A 128 -3.27 8.74 -11.23
CA CYS A 128 -3.41 9.69 -10.13
C CYS A 128 -2.06 10.31 -9.75
N VAL A 129 -0.99 9.50 -9.75
CA VAL A 129 0.36 9.93 -9.38
C VAL A 129 1.11 10.65 -10.51
N SER A 130 0.60 10.64 -11.74
CA SER A 130 1.11 11.51 -12.81
C SER A 130 0.98 12.99 -12.42
N CYS A 131 -0.08 13.35 -11.68
CA CYS A 131 -0.27 14.69 -11.13
C CYS A 131 0.05 14.79 -9.64
N HIS A 132 -0.45 13.85 -8.82
CA HIS A 132 -0.19 13.76 -7.37
C HIS A 132 1.16 13.10 -7.07
N LYS A 133 2.22 13.55 -7.74
CA LYS A 133 3.55 12.95 -7.66
C LYS A 133 4.14 13.14 -6.26
N GLY A 134 4.71 12.07 -5.71
CA GLY A 134 5.36 12.09 -4.40
C GLY A 134 4.42 11.85 -3.21
N ILE A 135 3.11 11.67 -3.45
CA ILE A 135 2.19 11.26 -2.39
C ILE A 135 2.69 9.96 -1.72
N GLY A 136 2.63 9.92 -0.40
CA GLY A 136 3.10 8.84 0.46
C GLY A 136 4.59 8.89 0.80
N HIS A 137 5.47 9.31 -0.12
CA HIS A 137 6.91 8.99 -0.03
C HIS A 137 7.85 10.18 -0.27
N ASP A 138 7.33 11.37 -0.57
CA ASP A 138 8.10 12.61 -0.76
C ASP A 138 7.68 13.63 0.31
N PRO A 139 8.54 13.96 1.28
CA PRO A 139 8.19 14.86 2.38
C PRO A 139 7.82 16.26 1.91
N ASP A 140 8.32 16.68 0.74
CA ASP A 140 8.03 17.99 0.17
C ASP A 140 6.76 17.99 -0.67
N LYS A 141 6.06 16.86 -0.86
CA LYS A 141 4.87 16.78 -1.73
C LYS A 141 3.68 16.06 -1.11
N ASN A 142 3.87 15.33 -0.02
CA ASN A 142 2.84 14.47 0.56
C ASN A 142 1.77 15.23 1.38
N ASP A 143 1.95 16.52 1.61
CA ASP A 143 1.11 17.38 2.46
C ASP A 143 0.45 18.55 1.70
N LYS A 144 0.49 18.53 0.38
CA LYS A 144 -0.13 19.57 -0.46
C LYS A 144 -0.64 19.06 -1.79
N LEU A 145 -1.58 19.83 -2.36
CA LEU A 145 -2.08 19.57 -3.70
C LEU A 145 -1.06 20.02 -4.76
N PRO A 146 -1.04 19.39 -5.95
CA PRO A 146 -0.18 19.80 -7.04
C PRO A 146 -0.38 21.28 -7.42
N SER A 147 0.73 22.00 -7.66
CA SER A 147 0.67 23.36 -8.20
C SER A 147 0.01 23.36 -9.58
N ARG A 148 -0.65 24.48 -9.94
CA ARG A 148 -1.22 24.68 -11.28
C ARG A 148 -0.17 24.71 -12.39
N ASP A 149 1.10 24.91 -12.05
CA ASP A 149 2.21 24.83 -13.02
C ASP A 149 2.31 23.45 -13.68
N ILE A 150 1.77 22.41 -13.04
CA ILE A 150 1.70 21.08 -13.65
C ILE A 150 0.84 21.05 -14.91
N CYS A 151 -0.19 21.90 -14.98
CA CYS A 151 -1.06 22.01 -16.15
C CYS A 151 -0.29 22.59 -17.34
N GLN A 152 0.59 23.56 -17.09
CA GLN A 152 1.39 24.23 -18.12
C GLN A 152 2.41 23.30 -18.78
N LYS A 153 2.82 22.22 -18.09
CA LYS A 153 3.68 21.19 -18.70
C LYS A 153 3.07 20.53 -19.93
N CYS A 154 1.75 20.61 -20.10
CA CYS A 154 1.03 20.01 -21.22
C CYS A 154 0.12 20.98 -21.98
N HIS A 155 -0.39 22.04 -21.34
CA HIS A 155 -1.43 22.90 -21.92
C HIS A 155 -0.94 24.25 -22.50
N GLY A 156 0.30 24.67 -22.22
CA GLY A 156 0.85 25.94 -22.72
C GLY A 156 0.36 27.17 -21.98
#